data_AF-A0A0S8DBR4-F1
#
_entry.id   AF-A0A0S8DBR4-F1
#
_cell.length_a   1.000
_cell.length_b   1.000
_cell.length_c   1.000
_cell.angle_alpha   90.00
_cell.angle_beta   90.00
_cell.angle_gamma   90.00
#
_symmetry.space_group_name_H-M   'P 1'
#
loop_
_entity.id
_entity.type
_entity.pdbx_description
1 polymer ?
#
loop_
_entity_poly.entity_id
_entity_poly.type
_entity_poly.pdbx_seq_one_letter_code
_entity_poly.pdbx_strand_id
1 'polypeptide(L)' 'MMKHLQADSKGRITLGAKYAGALFLEIEKNGVITLEKAAIIPERELWLHKNIDAKKSVLKGLKQAKKGTLKLNAIDLDKK' A
#
# COMPACT_ATOMS: atom_id res chain seq x y z
N MET A 1 4.25 -25.53 2.12
CA MET A 1 5.45 -25.94 2.89
C MET A 1 5.42 -25.17 4.20
N MET A 2 5.32 -25.86 5.33
CA MET A 2 5.33 -25.22 6.65
C MET A 2 6.78 -25.05 7.09
N LYS A 3 7.14 -23.87 7.59
CA LYS A 3 8.50 -23.57 8.06
C LYS A 3 8.40 -23.22 9.53
N HIS A 4 9.12 -23.96 10.38
CA HIS A 4 9.22 -23.62 11.79
C HIS A 4 10.11 -22.38 11.91
N LEU A 5 9.61 -21.37 12.62
CA LEU A 5 10.34 -20.15 12.97
C LEU A 5 10.36 -20.05 14.48
N GLN A 6 11.51 -19.72 15.04
CA GLN A 6 11.69 -19.55 16.48
C GLN A 6 12.03 -18.08 16.75
N ALA A 7 11.37 -17.50 17.74
CA ALA A 7 11.68 -16.16 18.21
C ALA A 7 13.00 -16.16 19.00
N ASP A 8 13.77 -15.08 18.88
CA ASP A 8 14.98 -14.92 19.69
C ASP A 8 14.66 -14.53 21.15
N SER A 9 15.69 -14.36 21.98
CA SER A 9 15.55 -13.96 23.38
C SER A 9 14.90 -12.60 23.60
N LYS A 10 14.73 -11.81 22.53
CA LYS A 10 14.06 -10.51 22.53
C LYS A 10 12.67 -10.58 21.89
N GLY A 11 12.17 -11.77 21.57
CA GLY A 11 10.85 -11.99 20.98
C GLY A 11 10.76 -11.69 19.47
N ARG A 12 11.88 -11.56 18.75
CA ARG A 12 11.87 -11.20 17.33
C ARG A 12 11.87 -12.43 16.43
N ILE A 13 11.10 -12.37 15.33
CA ILE A 13 11.10 -13.40 14.28
C ILE A 13 11.79 -12.86 13.03
N THR A 14 12.72 -13.63 12.48
CA THR A 14 13.40 -13.28 11.22
C THR A 14 12.65 -13.87 10.03
N LEU A 15 12.09 -13.00 9.17
CA LEU A 15 11.35 -13.41 7.97
C LEU A 15 12.28 -13.75 6.78
N GLY A 16 13.58 -13.43 6.91
CA GLY A 16 14.62 -13.69 5.90
C GLY A 16 14.76 -12.58 4.86
N ALA A 17 15.80 -12.70 4.02
CA ALA A 17 16.21 -11.67 3.06
C ALA A 17 15.12 -11.26 2.04
N LYS A 18 14.18 -12.18 1.74
CA LYS A 18 13.02 -11.91 0.86
C LYS A 18 12.18 -10.71 1.32
N TYR A 19 12.18 -10.42 2.63
CA TYR A 19 11.38 -9.36 3.23
C TYR A 19 12.25 -8.26 3.86
N ALA A 20 13.54 -8.20 3.51
CA ALA A 20 14.42 -7.14 3.98
C ALA A 20 13.90 -5.76 3.54
N GLY A 21 13.81 -4.81 4.48
CA GLY A 21 13.32 -3.45 4.24
C GLY A 21 11.80 -3.32 4.06
N ALA A 22 11.05 -4.42 4.10
CA ALA A 22 9.59 -4.35 4.04
C ALA A 22 9.01 -3.90 5.39
N LEU A 23 8.05 -2.98 5.34
CA LEU A 23 7.22 -2.62 6.49
C LEU A 23 6.03 -3.56 6.56
N PHE A 24 5.66 -3.96 7.77
CA PHE A 24 4.47 -4.76 8.02
C PHE A 24 3.60 -4.12 9.10
N LEU A 25 2.29 -4.26 8.94
CA LEU A 25 1.32 -4.09 10.01
C LEU A 25 1.08 -5.45 10.66
N GLU A 26 1.24 -5.48 11.98
CA GLU A 26 0.90 -6.64 12.77
C GLU A 26 -0.57 -6.59 13.16
N ILE A 27 -1.28 -7.69 12.89
CA ILE A 27 -2.68 -7.85 13.24
C ILE A 27 -2.78 -9.16 14.02
N GLU A 28 -3.01 -9.04 15.32
CA GLU A 28 -3.29 -10.20 16.17
C GLU A 28 -4.79 -10.43 16.29
N LYS A 29 -5.24 -11.65 16.00
CA LYS A 29 -6.63 -12.06 16.18
C LYS A 29 -6.71 -13.52 16.61
N ASN A 30 -7.34 -13.79 17.75
CA ASN A 30 -7.53 -15.13 18.29
C ASN A 30 -6.22 -15.94 18.39
N GLY A 31 -5.14 -15.29 18.83
CA GLY A 31 -3.80 -15.91 18.93
C GLY A 31 -3.10 -16.16 17.59
N VAL A 32 -3.67 -15.71 16.47
CA VAL A 32 -3.04 -15.74 15.15
C VAL A 32 -2.49 -14.34 14.84
N ILE A 33 -1.17 -14.27 14.64
CA ILE A 33 -0.49 -13.06 14.18
C ILE A 33 -0.44 -13.08 12.64
N THR A 34 -1.04 -12.06 12.03
CA THR A 34 -0.97 -11.82 10.58
C THR A 34 -0.10 -10.61 10.30
N LEU A 35 0.85 -10.74 9.37
CA LEU A 35 1.69 -9.64 8.92
C LEU A 35 1.25 -9.18 7.53
N GLU A 36 0.70 -7.98 7.45
CA GLU A 36 0.29 -7.36 6.18
C GLU A 36 1.35 -6.35 5.72
N LYS A 37 1.79 -6.44 4.45
CA LYS A 37 2.76 -5.46 3.93
C LYS A 37 2.16 -4.07 3.90
N ALA A 38 2.91 -3.11 4.41
CA ALA A 38 2.53 -1.70 4.42
C ALA A 38 3.52 -0.84 3.67
N ALA A 39 3.10 0.39 3.38
CA ALA A 39 3.92 1.42 2.76
C ALA A 39 3.73 2.73 3.51
N ILE A 40 4.81 3.52 3.60
CA ILE A 40 4.78 4.86 4.18
C ILE A 40 4.33 5.82 3.07
N ILE A 41 3.37 6.68 3.39
CA ILE A 41 2.85 7.70 2.48
C ILE A 41 3.25 9.07 3.03
N PRO A 42 3.91 9.94 2.23
CA PRO A 42 4.17 11.32 2.62
C PRO A 42 2.87 12.06 2.98
N GLU A 43 2.93 12.95 3.97
CA GLU A 43 1.74 13.68 4.44
C GLU A 43 1.03 14.46 3.31
N ARG A 44 1.81 15.08 2.41
CA ARG A 44 1.30 15.79 1.22
C ARG A 44 0.52 14.90 0.24
N GLU A 45 0.63 13.58 0.34
CA GLU A 45 -0.06 12.59 -0.50
C GLU A 45 -1.19 11.89 0.27
N LEU A 46 -1.26 12.07 1.60
CA LEU A 46 -2.23 11.41 2.47
C LEU A 46 -3.68 11.80 2.15
N TRP A 47 -3.91 13.02 1.65
CA TRP A 47 -5.24 13.50 1.28
C TRP A 47 -5.94 12.56 0.27
N LEU A 48 -5.19 11.99 -0.67
CA LEU A 48 -5.75 11.08 -1.68
C LEU A 48 -6.23 9.77 -1.05
N HIS A 49 -5.57 9.33 0.03
CA HIS A 49 -5.96 8.13 0.75
C HIS A 49 -7.13 8.35 1.70
N LYS A 50 -7.31 9.59 2.19
CA LYS A 50 -8.44 9.99 3.04
C LYS A 50 -9.72 10.30 2.26
N ASN A 51 -9.63 10.67 0.98
CA ASN A 51 -10.77 10.98 0.13
C ASN A 51 -11.05 9.85 -0.87
N ILE A 52 -12.08 9.05 -0.60
CA ILE A 52 -12.41 7.87 -1.40
C ILE A 52 -12.83 8.21 -2.84
N ASP A 53 -13.47 9.35 -3.05
CA ASP A 53 -13.95 9.76 -4.38
C ASP A 53 -12.80 10.27 -5.24
N ALA A 54 -11.90 11.08 -4.66
CA ALA A 54 -10.67 11.49 -5.32
C ALA A 54 -9.81 10.27 -5.71
N LYS A 55 -9.65 9.31 -4.79
CA LYS A 55 -8.93 8.06 -5.05
C LYS A 55 -9.52 7.27 -6.20
N LYS A 56 -10.85 7.08 -6.20
CA LYS A 56 -11.57 6.39 -7.29
C LYS A 56 -11.35 7.09 -8.63
N SER A 57 -11.42 8.42 -8.65
CA SER A 57 -11.20 9.22 -9.86
C SER A 57 -9.77 9.03 -10.41
N VAL A 58 -8.76 9.15 -9.55
CA VAL A 58 -7.34 8.93 -9.93
C VAL A 58 -7.13 7.50 -10.45
N LEU A 59 -7.64 6.49 -9.76
CA LEU A 59 -7.52 5.09 -10.19
C LEU A 59 -8.22 4.83 -11.53
N LYS A 60 -9.36 5.49 -11.79
CA LYS A 60 -10.04 5.43 -13.08
C LYS A 60 -9.18 6.07 -14.18
N GLY A 61 -8.61 7.25 -13.92
CA GLY A 61 -7.71 7.93 -14.84
C GLY A 61 -6.49 7.07 -15.21
N LEU A 62 -5.84 6.46 -14.22
CA LEU A 62 -4.71 5.54 -14.45
C LEU A 62 -5.10 4.33 -15.32
N LYS A 63 -6.29 3.76 -15.11
CA LYS A 63 -6.81 2.67 -15.95
C LYS A 63 -7.07 3.12 -17.40
N GLN A 64 -7.59 4.33 -17.59
CA GLN A 64 -7.83 4.91 -18.92
C GLN A 64 -6.51 5.19 -19.63
N ALA A 65 -5.53 5.79 -18.94
CA ALA A 65 -4.19 6.05 -19.44
C ALA A 65 -3.51 4.77 -19.93
N LYS A 66 -3.57 3.70 -19.13
CA LYS A 66 -3.01 2.38 -19.49
C LYS A 66 -3.67 1.78 -20.73
N LYS A 67 -4.93 2.12 -21.01
CA LYS A 67 -5.67 1.68 -22.20
C LYS A 67 -5.55 2.64 -23.39
N GLY A 68 -4.78 3.72 -23.27
CA GLY A 68 -4.68 4.77 -24.29
C GLY A 68 -5.95 5.60 -24.48
N THR A 69 -6.92 5.53 -23.56
CA THR A 69 -8.21 6.24 -23.65
C THR A 69 -8.18 7.54 -22.85
N LEU A 70 -7.11 8.33 -23.05
CA LEU A 70 -7.01 9.66 -22.46
C LEU A 70 -7.99 10.61 -23.17
N LYS A 71 -8.65 11.48 -22.41
CA LYS A 71 -9.39 12.61 -23.00
C LYS A 71 -8.37 13.58 -23.58
N LEU A 72 -8.36 13.72 -24.90
CA LEU A 72 -7.50 14.67 -25.63
C LEU A 72 -7.75 16.13 -25.24
N ASN A 73 -8.98 16.45 -24.79
CA ASN A 73 -9.39 17.80 -24.36
C ASN A 73 -9.72 17.85 -22.87
N ALA A 74 -8.86 17.28 -22.02
CA ALA A 74 -9.02 17.41 -20.57
C ALA A 74 -8.84 18.88 -20.16
N ILE A 75 -9.73 19.37 -19.30
CA ILE A 75 -9.57 20.68 -18.65
C ILE A 75 -8.32 20.59 -17.78
N ASP A 76 -7.39 21.50 -18.02
CA ASP A 76 -6.23 21.69 -17.15
C ASP A 76 -6.74 22.16 -15.78
N LEU A 77 -6.57 21.33 -14.75
CA LEU A 77 -7.08 21.60 -13.41
C LEU A 77 -6.32 22.76 -12.74
N ASP A 78 -5.16 23.14 -13.27
CA ASP A 78 -4.38 24.29 -12.80
C ASP A 78 -4.78 25.60 -13.53
N LYS A 79 -5.57 25.51 -14.60
CA LYS A 79 -6.15 26.67 -15.28
C LYS A 79 -7.55 26.94 -14.72
N LYS A 80 -7.60 27.78 -13.68
CA LYS A 80 -8.82 28.51 -13.30
C LYS A 80 -9.02 29.73 -14.19
#